data_AF-A0A7J8NYV9-F1
#
_entry.id   AF-A0A7J8NYV9-F1
#
_cell.length_a   1.000
_cell.length_b   1.000
_cell.length_c   1.000
_cell.angle_alpha   90.00
_cell.angle_beta   90.00
_cell.angle_gamma   90.00
#
_symmetry.space_group_name_H-M   'P 1'
#
loop_
_entity.id
_entity.type
_entity.pdbx_description
1 polymer ?
#
loop_
_entity_poly.entity_id
_entity_poly.type
_entity_poly.pdbx_seq_one_letter_code
_entity_poly.pdbx_strand_id
1 'polypeptide(L)'
;GPVEALLDGANNDTWPSIKKLLQRETESAVSGLSDALSGFDMDEKTKEKMLTSLEDHARGVVEAKAREEAGRALIRMKDRFSTLFSHDSDSMPRVWTGKEDIRAITKTARSASLKLLSVMAAIRLDDNVDNIENTLTSALVDTKNNAAVTDRSITTFDPLASSTWEQVPPAKTLITPVQCKSLWRQFREANKRNNNWLPPPWAIVALIVLGFNEFMTLLRNPLYLGVIFVGFLIIKALWVQLDISGEFRNGALPGLLSLSTKFLPTVMNLLRKLAEEGQMPATNSSRTNQAVASKSFQNGSSSSNMSSSASSGITASENSTTKGE
;
A
#
# COMPACT_ATOMS: atom_id res chain seq x y z
N GLY A 1 -18.04 -8.51 10.67
CA GLY A 1 -19.06 -9.12 11.56
C GLY A 1 -18.44 -9.59 12.86
N PRO A 2 -19.20 -10.09 13.87
CA PRO A 2 -18.66 -10.46 15.18
C PRO A 2 -17.55 -11.52 15.11
N VAL A 3 -17.74 -12.57 14.31
CA VAL A 3 -16.72 -13.63 14.08
C VAL A 3 -15.45 -13.07 13.44
N GLU A 4 -15.57 -12.18 12.46
CA GLU A 4 -14.43 -11.50 11.81
C GLU A 4 -13.65 -10.62 12.81
N ALA A 5 -14.34 -9.88 13.69
CA ALA A 5 -13.69 -9.06 14.72
C ALA A 5 -12.92 -9.91 15.75
N LEU A 6 -13.48 -11.06 16.14
CA LEU A 6 -12.79 -12.02 17.01
C LEU A 6 -11.59 -12.66 16.31
N LEU A 7 -11.74 -13.09 15.04
CA LEU A 7 -10.66 -13.65 14.22
C LEU A 7 -9.54 -12.64 13.92
N ASP A 8 -9.82 -11.34 13.90
CA ASP A 8 -8.77 -10.31 13.81
C ASP A 8 -7.96 -10.21 15.11
N GLY A 9 -8.63 -10.32 16.26
CA GLY A 9 -8.01 -10.32 17.59
C GLY A 9 -6.97 -11.45 17.76
N ALA A 10 -7.31 -12.65 17.27
CA ALA A 10 -6.43 -13.80 17.14
C ALA A 10 -5.56 -14.13 18.37
N ASN A 11 -6.21 -14.05 19.53
CA ASN A 11 -5.71 -14.52 20.82
C ASN A 11 -6.14 -15.97 21.08
N ASN A 12 -5.63 -16.57 22.15
CA ASN A 12 -6.00 -17.92 22.57
C ASN A 12 -7.52 -18.06 22.83
N ASP A 13 -8.17 -16.96 23.25
CA ASP A 13 -9.61 -16.90 23.58
C ASP A 13 -10.51 -16.68 22.36
N THR A 14 -9.96 -16.54 21.14
CA THR A 14 -10.73 -16.23 19.92
C THR A 14 -11.74 -17.33 19.62
N TRP A 15 -11.29 -18.58 19.54
CA TRP A 15 -12.16 -19.72 19.28
C TRP A 15 -13.15 -20.02 20.42
N PRO A 16 -12.75 -20.00 21.71
CA PRO A 16 -13.69 -20.04 22.84
C PRO A 16 -14.77 -18.94 22.79
N SER A 17 -14.40 -17.71 22.41
CA SER A 17 -15.35 -16.60 22.28
C SER A 17 -16.33 -16.81 21.13
N ILE A 18 -15.85 -17.33 19.98
CA ILE A 18 -16.70 -17.71 18.85
C ILE A 18 -17.63 -18.87 19.23
N LYS A 19 -17.14 -19.89 19.94
CA LYS A 19 -17.95 -21.03 20.44
C LYS A 19 -19.07 -20.53 21.37
N LYS A 20 -18.75 -19.67 22.34
CA LYS A 20 -19.73 -19.10 23.27
C LYS A 20 -20.77 -18.23 22.56
N LEU A 21 -20.36 -17.43 21.57
CA LEU A 21 -21.28 -16.63 20.77
C LEU A 21 -22.21 -17.51 19.94
N LEU A 22 -21.65 -18.47 19.19
CA LEU A 22 -22.41 -19.44 18.39
C LEU A 22 -23.43 -20.18 19.26
N GLN A 23 -23.00 -20.73 20.39
CA GLN A 23 -23.87 -21.43 21.33
C GLN A 23 -25.04 -20.55 21.79
N ARG A 24 -24.78 -19.31 22.21
CA ARG A 24 -25.83 -18.38 22.66
C ARG A 24 -26.85 -18.06 21.57
N GLU A 25 -26.40 -17.72 20.36
CA GLU A 25 -27.31 -17.40 19.26
C GLU A 25 -28.11 -18.63 18.83
N THR A 26 -27.45 -19.79 18.72
CA THR A 26 -28.10 -21.05 18.33
C THR A 26 -29.12 -21.50 19.37
N GLU A 27 -28.80 -21.50 20.66
CA GLU A 27 -29.76 -21.84 21.74
C GLU A 27 -30.98 -20.92 21.70
N SER A 28 -30.78 -19.62 21.51
CA SER A 28 -31.89 -18.65 21.38
C SER A 28 -32.75 -18.91 20.13
N ALA A 29 -32.12 -19.26 19.00
CA ALA A 29 -32.83 -19.52 17.75
C ALA A 29 -33.55 -20.88 17.76
N VAL A 30 -32.96 -21.90 18.37
CA VAL A 30 -33.53 -23.25 18.57
C VAL A 30 -34.72 -23.19 19.52
N SER A 31 -34.64 -22.43 20.62
CA SER A 31 -35.79 -22.19 21.50
C SER A 31 -36.93 -21.52 20.74
N GLY A 32 -36.67 -20.38 20.09
CA GLY A 32 -37.69 -19.64 19.35
C GLY A 32 -38.32 -20.44 18.21
N LEU A 33 -37.55 -21.30 17.52
CA LEU A 33 -38.07 -22.23 16.52
C LEU A 33 -38.89 -23.36 17.16
N SER A 34 -38.45 -23.95 18.28
CA SER A 34 -39.19 -24.99 18.98
C SER A 34 -40.54 -24.50 19.52
N ASP A 35 -40.56 -23.27 20.05
CA ASP A 35 -41.77 -22.59 20.53
C ASP A 35 -42.73 -22.32 19.38
N ALA A 36 -42.25 -21.78 18.26
CA ALA A 36 -43.04 -21.55 17.05
C ALA A 36 -43.61 -22.87 16.46
N LEU A 37 -42.81 -23.94 16.47
CA LEU A 37 -43.21 -25.26 15.98
C LEU A 37 -44.23 -25.95 16.89
N SER A 38 -44.31 -25.62 18.19
CA SER A 38 -45.32 -26.19 19.11
C SER A 38 -46.77 -25.81 18.76
N GLY A 39 -46.97 -24.76 17.96
CA GLY A 39 -48.28 -24.36 17.44
C GLY A 39 -48.76 -25.19 16.24
N PHE A 40 -47.94 -26.11 15.73
CA PHE A 40 -48.24 -26.96 14.58
C PHE A 40 -48.30 -28.43 14.98
N ASP A 41 -49.28 -29.16 14.46
CA ASP A 41 -49.38 -30.61 14.62
C ASP A 41 -48.37 -31.31 13.70
N MET A 42 -47.14 -31.48 14.21
CA MET A 42 -45.99 -32.02 13.49
C MET A 42 -45.41 -33.23 14.21
N ASP A 43 -44.89 -34.18 13.45
CA ASP A 43 -44.19 -35.32 14.04
C ASP A 43 -42.86 -34.89 14.68
N GLU A 44 -42.58 -35.46 15.86
CA GLU A 44 -41.40 -35.11 16.66
C GLU A 44 -40.09 -35.28 15.88
N LYS A 45 -40.03 -36.25 14.97
CA LYS A 45 -38.85 -36.52 14.15
C LYS A 45 -38.60 -35.44 13.09
N THR A 46 -39.64 -34.89 12.48
CA THR A 46 -39.53 -33.71 11.61
C THR A 46 -39.17 -32.46 12.40
N LYS A 47 -39.75 -32.29 13.61
CA LYS A 47 -39.39 -31.18 14.52
C LYS A 47 -37.90 -31.23 14.89
N GLU A 48 -37.42 -32.36 15.42
CA GLU A 48 -36.01 -32.60 15.75
C GLU A 48 -35.10 -32.33 14.54
N LYS A 49 -35.44 -32.88 13.37
CA LYS A 49 -34.68 -32.66 12.13
C LYS A 49 -34.60 -31.18 11.73
N MET A 50 -35.67 -30.40 11.93
CA MET A 50 -35.63 -28.95 11.69
C MET A 50 -34.71 -28.23 12.67
N LEU A 51 -34.76 -28.57 13.96
CA LEU A 51 -33.87 -28.00 14.98
C LEU A 51 -32.39 -28.33 14.67
N THR A 52 -32.04 -29.59 14.41
CA THR A 52 -30.67 -29.98 14.01
C THR A 52 -30.22 -29.25 12.74
N SER A 53 -31.11 -29.08 11.75
CA SER A 53 -30.76 -28.34 10.53
C SER A 53 -30.45 -26.86 10.76
N LEU A 54 -31.04 -26.24 11.79
CA LEU A 54 -30.74 -24.88 12.22
C LEU A 54 -29.38 -24.80 12.92
N GLU A 55 -29.06 -25.78 13.78
CA GLU A 55 -27.74 -25.89 14.43
C GLU A 55 -26.61 -26.10 13.41
N ASP A 56 -26.81 -27.02 12.47
CA ASP A 56 -25.89 -27.29 11.36
C ASP A 56 -25.71 -26.05 10.47
N HIS A 57 -26.80 -25.31 10.18
CA HIS A 57 -26.73 -24.06 9.43
C HIS A 57 -25.91 -23.00 10.18
N ALA A 58 -26.16 -22.81 11.48
CA ALA A 58 -25.41 -21.85 12.30
C ALA A 58 -23.91 -22.19 12.36
N ARG A 59 -23.56 -23.49 12.52
CA ARG A 59 -22.17 -23.97 12.42
C ARG A 59 -21.59 -23.66 11.04
N GLY A 60 -22.31 -23.99 9.96
CA GLY A 60 -21.91 -23.75 8.58
C GLY A 60 -21.63 -22.27 8.25
N VAL A 61 -22.41 -21.33 8.81
CA VAL A 61 -22.16 -19.88 8.67
C VAL A 61 -20.83 -19.48 9.31
N VAL A 62 -20.51 -19.99 10.51
CA VAL A 62 -19.23 -19.72 11.18
C VAL A 62 -18.06 -20.33 10.40
N GLU A 63 -18.20 -21.56 9.91
CA GLU A 63 -17.15 -22.21 9.10
C GLU A 63 -16.91 -21.49 7.77
N ALA A 64 -17.96 -21.00 7.11
CA ALA A 64 -17.86 -20.20 5.90
C ALA A 64 -17.11 -18.88 6.15
N LYS A 65 -17.45 -18.17 7.24
CA LYS A 65 -16.75 -16.93 7.61
C LYS A 65 -15.32 -17.15 8.06
N ALA A 66 -15.02 -18.24 8.77
CA ALA A 66 -13.65 -18.59 9.11
C ALA A 66 -12.79 -18.88 7.86
N ARG A 67 -13.36 -19.51 6.84
CA ARG A 67 -12.69 -19.80 5.55
C ARG A 67 -12.46 -18.55 4.70
N GLU A 68 -13.41 -17.62 4.67
CA GLU A 68 -13.25 -16.30 4.03
C GLU A 68 -12.10 -15.51 4.69
N GLU A 69 -12.07 -15.48 6.02
CA GLU A 69 -11.03 -14.78 6.78
C GLU A 69 -9.65 -15.45 6.65
N ALA A 70 -9.58 -16.79 6.67
CA ALA A 70 -8.34 -17.52 6.42
C ALA A 70 -7.71 -17.20 5.06
N GLY A 71 -8.52 -16.93 4.03
CA GLY A 71 -8.04 -16.43 2.73
C GLY A 71 -7.33 -15.07 2.80
N ARG A 72 -7.61 -14.27 3.84
CA ARG A 72 -7.03 -12.94 4.09
C ARG A 72 -5.83 -12.99 5.06
N ALA A 73 -5.42 -14.18 5.53
CA ALA A 73 -4.42 -14.36 6.58
C ALA A 73 -3.10 -13.59 6.35
N LEU A 74 -2.55 -13.58 5.13
CA LEU A 74 -1.29 -12.87 4.84
C LEU A 74 -1.37 -11.36 5.12
N ILE A 75 -2.49 -10.72 4.76
CA ILE A 75 -2.70 -9.29 4.97
C ILE A 75 -2.81 -9.03 6.47
N ARG A 76 -3.64 -9.80 7.17
CA ARG A 76 -3.80 -9.71 8.63
C ARG A 76 -2.48 -9.95 9.37
N MET A 77 -1.65 -10.92 8.96
CA MET A 77 -0.31 -11.12 9.52
C MET A 77 0.57 -9.88 9.36
N LYS A 78 0.54 -9.24 8.20
CA LYS A 78 1.29 -7.99 7.96
C LYS A 78 0.76 -6.85 8.82
N ASP A 79 -0.55 -6.74 9.00
CA ASP A 79 -1.18 -5.66 9.77
C ASP A 79 -0.94 -5.86 11.28
N ARG A 80 -1.08 -7.08 11.82
CA ARG A 80 -0.71 -7.42 13.21
C ARG A 80 0.79 -7.28 13.49
N PHE A 81 1.66 -7.57 12.52
CA PHE A 81 3.08 -7.23 12.62
C PHE A 81 3.29 -5.72 12.70
N SER A 82 2.66 -4.98 11.79
CA SER A 82 2.83 -3.53 11.67
C SER A 82 2.36 -2.82 12.93
N THR A 83 1.17 -3.15 13.45
CA THR A 83 0.63 -2.54 14.67
C THR A 83 1.56 -2.78 15.87
N LEU A 84 1.96 -4.02 16.15
CA LEU A 84 2.84 -4.34 17.29
C LEU A 84 4.28 -3.84 17.14
N PHE A 85 4.74 -3.62 15.90
CA PHE A 85 6.07 -3.05 15.65
C PHE A 85 6.05 -1.51 15.73
N SER A 86 5.00 -0.85 15.23
CA SER A 86 4.91 0.61 15.14
C SER A 86 4.15 1.28 16.28
N HIS A 87 3.56 0.53 17.21
CA HIS A 87 2.89 1.09 18.40
C HIS A 87 3.53 0.57 19.69
N ASP A 88 3.28 1.27 20.79
CA ASP A 88 3.63 0.87 22.16
C ASP A 88 2.52 0.02 22.82
N SER A 89 2.62 -0.19 24.14
CA SER A 89 1.61 -0.91 24.93
C SER A 89 0.27 -0.20 24.99
N ASP A 90 0.28 1.12 24.82
CA ASP A 90 -0.86 2.01 25.06
C ASP A 90 -1.58 2.32 23.75
N SER A 91 -1.25 1.56 22.69
CA SER A 91 -1.71 1.73 21.30
C SER A 91 -1.30 3.05 20.65
N MET A 92 -0.32 3.77 21.21
CA MET A 92 0.19 5.01 20.64
C MET A 92 1.33 4.75 19.66
N PRO A 93 1.49 5.56 18.59
CA PRO A 93 2.59 5.40 17.64
C PRO A 93 3.96 5.49 18.33
N ARG A 94 4.76 4.42 18.21
CA ARG A 94 6.04 4.23 18.88
C ARG A 94 7.07 5.24 18.39
N VAL A 95 7.57 6.05 19.32
CA VAL A 95 8.73 6.92 19.10
C VAL A 95 10.01 6.10 19.24
N TRP A 96 10.86 6.11 18.21
CA TRP A 96 12.15 5.41 18.24
C TRP A 96 13.22 6.30 18.85
N THR A 97 13.66 6.01 20.09
CA THR A 97 14.70 6.80 20.78
C THR A 97 16.10 6.21 20.64
N GLY A 98 16.22 5.01 20.04
CA GLY A 98 17.48 4.31 19.80
C GLY A 98 17.98 3.50 21.00
N LYS A 99 17.23 3.49 22.10
CA LYS A 99 17.51 2.70 23.31
C LYS A 99 16.73 1.37 23.33
N GLU A 100 15.76 1.23 22.44
CA GLU A 100 14.86 0.07 22.38
C GLU A 100 15.55 -1.14 21.74
N ASP A 101 15.34 -2.34 22.28
CA ASP A 101 15.75 -3.57 21.59
C ASP A 101 14.81 -3.87 20.41
N ILE A 102 15.16 -3.31 19.25
CA ILE A 102 14.49 -3.55 17.97
C ILE A 102 14.40 -5.05 17.66
N ARG A 103 15.38 -5.87 18.08
CA ARG A 103 15.37 -7.32 17.85
C ARG A 103 14.33 -8.02 18.71
N ALA A 104 14.20 -7.65 19.98
CA ALA A 104 13.13 -8.12 20.86
C ALA A 104 11.75 -7.70 20.33
N ILE A 105 11.54 -6.43 20.00
CA ILE A 105 10.29 -5.91 19.42
C ILE A 105 9.93 -6.69 18.14
N THR A 106 10.89 -6.88 17.24
CA THR A 106 10.69 -7.65 16.01
C THR A 106 10.36 -9.13 16.30
N LYS A 107 10.96 -9.73 17.34
CA LYS A 107 10.67 -11.11 17.74
C LYS A 107 9.23 -11.23 18.24
N THR A 108 8.79 -10.33 19.12
CA THR A 108 7.42 -10.27 19.66
C THR A 108 6.37 -10.04 18.56
N ALA A 109 6.59 -9.08 17.67
CA ALA A 109 5.69 -8.82 16.55
C ALA A 109 5.60 -10.02 15.58
N ARG A 110 6.71 -10.75 15.35
CA ARG A 110 6.70 -12.00 14.56
C ARG A 110 5.98 -13.14 15.26
N SER A 111 6.17 -13.36 16.55
CA SER A 111 5.48 -14.43 17.28
C SER A 111 3.96 -14.18 17.33
N ALA A 112 3.53 -12.93 17.51
CA ALA A 112 2.11 -12.56 17.44
C ALA A 112 1.51 -12.79 16.04
N SER A 113 2.25 -12.45 14.97
CA SER A 113 1.83 -12.73 13.60
C SER A 113 1.75 -14.24 13.30
N LEU A 114 2.57 -15.06 13.97
CA LEU A 114 2.51 -16.52 13.85
C LEU A 114 1.36 -17.12 14.65
N LYS A 115 1.05 -16.59 15.84
CA LYS A 115 -0.15 -16.95 16.61
C LYS A 115 -1.41 -16.71 15.80
N LEU A 116 -1.52 -15.57 15.11
CA LEU A 116 -2.61 -15.32 14.15
C LEU A 116 -2.70 -16.43 13.09
N LEU A 117 -1.58 -16.82 12.47
CA LEU A 117 -1.57 -17.90 11.48
C LEU A 117 -2.04 -19.24 12.09
N SER A 118 -1.67 -19.55 13.34
CA SER A 118 -2.14 -20.73 14.07
C SER A 118 -3.65 -20.69 14.35
N VAL A 119 -4.18 -19.54 14.76
CA VAL A 119 -5.63 -19.33 14.99
C VAL A 119 -6.40 -19.50 13.69
N MET A 120 -5.89 -18.98 12.57
CA MET A 120 -6.53 -19.05 11.25
C MET A 120 -6.30 -20.38 10.51
N ALA A 121 -5.44 -21.28 10.99
CA ALA A 121 -5.14 -22.54 10.31
C ALA A 121 -6.24 -23.61 10.44
N ALA A 122 -7.00 -23.59 11.53
CA ALA A 122 -8.02 -24.60 11.84
C ALA A 122 -9.20 -24.05 12.65
N ILE A 123 -10.39 -24.61 12.39
CA ILE A 123 -11.63 -24.36 13.13
C ILE A 123 -11.64 -25.14 14.44
N ARG A 124 -11.73 -24.43 15.57
CA ARG A 124 -11.74 -24.99 16.94
C ARG A 124 -13.09 -24.73 17.64
N LEU A 125 -14.18 -25.23 17.07
CA LEU A 125 -15.52 -25.13 17.68
C LEU A 125 -15.80 -26.23 18.71
N ASP A 126 -15.02 -27.31 18.68
CA ASP A 126 -15.16 -28.48 19.55
C ASP A 126 -13.89 -28.60 20.41
N ASP A 127 -13.96 -29.28 21.56
CA ASP A 127 -12.92 -29.28 22.62
C ASP A 127 -11.67 -30.14 22.30
N ASN A 128 -11.35 -30.25 21.01
CA ASN A 128 -10.16 -30.93 20.51
C ASN A 128 -8.92 -30.06 20.77
N VAL A 129 -7.98 -30.57 21.55
CA VAL A 129 -6.64 -29.98 21.67
C VAL A 129 -5.87 -30.24 20.38
N ASP A 130 -5.28 -29.21 19.78
CA ASP A 130 -4.34 -29.34 18.67
C ASP A 130 -2.96 -28.78 19.01
N ASN A 131 -1.96 -29.22 18.23
CA ASN A 131 -0.56 -28.86 18.42
C ASN A 131 -0.04 -27.89 17.34
N ILE A 132 -0.94 -27.14 16.68
CA ILE A 132 -0.60 -26.32 15.50
C ILE A 132 0.38 -25.20 15.87
N GLU A 133 0.14 -24.48 16.98
CA GLU A 133 0.98 -23.34 17.39
C GLU A 133 2.42 -23.77 17.68
N ASN A 134 2.61 -24.87 18.41
CA ASN A 134 3.93 -25.38 18.77
C ASN A 134 4.67 -25.91 17.52
N THR A 135 3.95 -26.61 16.63
CA THR A 135 4.50 -27.11 15.36
C THR A 135 4.97 -25.96 14.47
N LEU A 136 4.13 -24.93 14.30
CA LEU A 136 4.48 -23.73 13.54
C LEU A 136 5.67 -22.99 14.16
N THR A 137 5.68 -22.80 15.49
CA THR A 137 6.75 -22.08 16.19
C THR A 137 8.09 -22.80 16.02
N SER A 138 8.12 -24.11 16.31
CA SER A 138 9.32 -24.93 16.20
C SER A 138 9.89 -24.95 14.77
N ALA A 139 9.02 -25.10 13.76
CA ALA A 139 9.43 -25.23 12.36
C ALA A 139 9.72 -23.90 11.64
N LEU A 140 9.19 -22.76 12.12
CA LEU A 140 9.24 -21.49 11.39
C LEU A 140 9.98 -20.36 12.12
N VAL A 141 10.14 -20.46 13.44
CA VAL A 141 10.88 -19.50 14.27
C VAL A 141 12.23 -20.07 14.67
N ASP A 142 12.24 -21.27 15.30
CA ASP A 142 13.44 -21.79 15.95
C ASP A 142 14.44 -22.45 14.99
N THR A 143 13.98 -22.95 13.82
CA THR A 143 14.86 -23.39 12.72
C THR A 143 15.89 -22.32 12.32
N LYS A 144 15.60 -21.03 12.50
CA LYS A 144 16.57 -19.96 12.20
C LYS A 144 17.73 -19.89 13.21
N ASN A 145 17.52 -20.30 14.46
CA ASN A 145 18.57 -20.32 15.47
C ASN A 145 19.58 -21.44 15.18
N ASN A 146 19.11 -22.56 14.61
CA ASN A 146 19.93 -23.72 14.26
C ASN A 146 20.54 -23.65 12.84
N ALA A 147 20.10 -22.71 11.99
CA ALA A 147 20.64 -22.54 10.63
C ALA A 147 22.11 -22.05 10.57
N ALA A 148 22.73 -21.74 11.72
CA ALA A 148 24.17 -21.53 11.84
C ALA A 148 24.97 -22.83 12.04
N VAL A 149 24.28 -23.96 12.27
CA VAL A 149 24.86 -25.30 12.40
C VAL A 149 24.43 -26.15 11.19
N THR A 150 24.86 -25.72 9.99
CA THR A 150 24.83 -26.60 8.82
C THR A 150 25.97 -27.60 8.93
N ASP A 151 25.72 -28.72 9.59
CA ASP A 151 26.31 -30.00 9.15
C ASP A 151 25.46 -31.21 9.61
N ARG A 152 25.24 -32.13 8.66
CA ARG A 152 24.65 -33.48 8.83
C ARG A 152 23.51 -33.68 9.87
N SER A 153 22.26 -33.63 9.40
CA SER A 153 21.26 -34.64 9.80
C SER A 153 20.39 -35.06 8.61
N ILE A 154 20.64 -36.27 8.12
CA ILE A 154 19.78 -36.96 7.15
C ILE A 154 18.46 -37.33 7.88
N THR A 155 17.34 -37.30 7.16
CA THR A 155 15.98 -37.59 7.65
C THR A 155 15.50 -36.81 8.89
N THR A 156 15.14 -35.54 8.71
CA THR A 156 14.07 -34.92 9.51
C THR A 156 12.79 -34.88 8.68
N PHE A 157 11.72 -35.53 9.15
CA PHE A 157 10.37 -35.29 8.64
C PHE A 157 10.08 -33.79 8.77
N ASP A 158 9.74 -33.13 7.67
CA ASP A 158 9.25 -31.75 7.71
C ASP A 158 7.76 -31.79 8.09
N PRO A 159 7.36 -31.40 9.31
CA PRO A 159 5.97 -31.47 9.73
C PRO A 159 5.06 -30.54 8.90
N LEU A 160 5.64 -29.57 8.19
CA LEU A 160 4.94 -28.66 7.29
C LEU A 160 4.95 -29.10 5.83
N ALA A 161 5.51 -30.27 5.50
CA ALA A 161 5.38 -30.91 4.19
C ALA A 161 4.09 -31.76 4.07
N SER A 162 3.41 -32.05 5.19
CA SER A 162 2.11 -32.73 5.18
C SER A 162 1.02 -31.85 4.59
N SER A 163 0.10 -32.44 3.81
CA SER A 163 -1.12 -31.78 3.35
C SER A 163 -2.17 -31.62 4.46
N THR A 164 -2.06 -32.40 5.54
CA THR A 164 -3.04 -32.47 6.63
C THR A 164 -2.36 -32.23 7.99
N TRP A 165 -3.05 -31.54 8.89
CA TRP A 165 -2.61 -31.37 10.28
C TRP A 165 -2.77 -32.66 11.07
N GLU A 166 -1.79 -33.00 11.90
CA GLU A 166 -1.96 -34.05 12.91
C GLU A 166 -3.07 -33.63 13.90
N GLN A 167 -3.96 -34.57 14.26
CA GLN A 167 -5.06 -34.39 15.21
C GLN A 167 -6.20 -33.42 14.79
N VAL A 168 -6.16 -32.83 13.59
CA VAL A 168 -7.27 -31.97 13.08
C VAL A 168 -7.94 -32.58 11.84
N PRO A 169 -9.27 -32.82 11.88
CA PRO A 169 -10.02 -33.32 10.72
C PRO A 169 -9.91 -32.41 9.48
N PRO A 170 -9.87 -32.97 8.25
CA PRO A 170 -9.79 -32.17 7.02
C PRO A 170 -10.91 -31.13 6.88
N ALA A 171 -12.14 -31.43 7.30
CA ALA A 171 -13.27 -30.50 7.26
C ALA A 171 -13.04 -29.21 8.08
N LYS A 172 -12.27 -29.32 9.18
CA LYS A 172 -11.92 -28.21 10.08
C LYS A 172 -10.62 -27.51 9.68
N THR A 173 -9.87 -28.03 8.71
CA THR A 173 -8.64 -27.40 8.23
C THR A 173 -8.99 -26.23 7.32
N LEU A 174 -8.50 -25.03 7.66
CA LEU A 174 -8.67 -23.81 6.87
C LEU A 174 -7.45 -23.53 6.00
N ILE A 175 -6.26 -23.74 6.56
CA ILE A 175 -4.97 -23.52 5.89
C ILE A 175 -4.12 -24.76 6.15
N THR A 176 -3.63 -25.41 5.09
CA THR A 176 -2.80 -26.61 5.21
C THR A 176 -1.40 -26.29 5.76
N PRO A 177 -0.64 -27.25 6.32
CA PRO A 177 0.73 -27.01 6.79
C PRO A 177 1.64 -26.43 5.69
N VAL A 178 1.53 -26.94 4.46
CA VAL A 178 2.25 -26.43 3.27
C VAL A 178 1.88 -24.98 2.95
N GLN A 179 0.60 -24.62 3.05
CA GLN A 179 0.14 -23.24 2.87
C GLN A 179 0.63 -22.32 4.00
N CYS A 180 0.65 -22.77 5.25
CA CYS A 180 1.22 -22.00 6.35
C CYS A 180 2.71 -21.70 6.13
N LYS A 181 3.48 -22.69 5.64
CA LYS A 181 4.89 -22.52 5.28
C LYS A 181 5.08 -21.49 4.14
N SER A 182 4.22 -21.53 3.12
CA SER A 182 4.30 -20.58 1.99
C SER A 182 3.87 -19.17 2.38
N LEU A 183 2.79 -19.01 3.16
CA LEU A 183 2.34 -17.75 3.75
C LEU A 183 3.42 -17.12 4.65
N TRP A 184 4.04 -17.91 5.54
CA TRP A 184 5.13 -17.41 6.39
C TRP A 184 6.33 -16.92 5.59
N ARG A 185 6.69 -17.63 4.50
CA ARG A 185 7.74 -17.18 3.57
C ARG A 185 7.35 -15.87 2.90
N GLN A 186 6.14 -15.74 2.37
CA GLN A 186 5.66 -14.51 1.73
C GLN A 186 5.65 -13.33 2.72
N PHE A 187 5.16 -13.53 3.94
CA PHE A 187 5.20 -12.56 5.04
C PHE A 187 6.64 -12.10 5.34
N ARG A 188 7.59 -13.03 5.45
CA ARG A 188 9.01 -12.70 5.66
C ARG A 188 9.63 -11.93 4.50
N GLU A 189 9.31 -12.28 3.26
CA GLU A 189 9.79 -11.56 2.07
C GLU A 189 9.20 -10.15 1.98
N ALA A 190 7.89 -10.00 2.22
CA ALA A 190 7.20 -8.71 2.25
C ALA A 190 7.77 -7.79 3.34
N ASN A 191 7.95 -8.28 4.56
CA ASN A 191 8.58 -7.53 5.64
C ASN A 191 10.04 -7.14 5.33
N LYS A 192 10.79 -7.97 4.60
CA LYS A 192 12.15 -7.61 4.15
C LYS A 192 12.12 -6.47 3.12
N ARG A 193 11.19 -6.51 2.14
CA ARG A 193 11.03 -5.46 1.12
C ARG A 193 10.51 -4.14 1.72
N ASN A 194 9.62 -4.20 2.71
CA ASN A 194 9.12 -3.02 3.43
C ASN A 194 10.22 -2.33 4.26
N ASN A 195 11.27 -3.06 4.64
CA ASN A 195 12.44 -2.53 5.34
C ASN A 195 13.47 -1.86 4.41
N ASN A 196 13.09 -1.49 3.17
CA ASN A 196 13.87 -0.63 2.28
C ASN A 196 13.85 0.85 2.74
N TRP A 197 13.92 1.08 4.04
CA TRP A 197 14.04 2.40 4.70
C TRP A 197 15.45 3.01 4.58
N LEU A 198 16.25 2.48 3.66
CA LEU A 198 17.49 3.14 3.25
C LEU A 198 17.08 4.36 2.40
N PRO A 199 17.48 5.59 2.77
CA PRO A 199 17.26 6.73 1.91
C PRO A 199 17.88 6.46 0.53
N PRO A 200 17.29 6.97 -0.57
CA PRO A 200 17.82 6.74 -1.92
C PRO A 200 19.32 7.07 -2.01
N PRO A 201 20.11 6.45 -2.91
CA PRO A 201 21.55 6.69 -2.98
C PRO A 201 21.95 8.17 -3.07
N TRP A 202 21.15 8.99 -3.78
CA TRP A 202 21.35 10.44 -3.84
C TRP A 202 21.17 11.15 -2.48
N ALA A 203 20.25 10.68 -1.65
CA ALA A 203 19.98 11.22 -0.32
C ALA A 203 21.06 10.79 0.70
N ILE A 204 21.65 9.60 0.52
CA ILE A 204 22.85 9.19 1.27
C ILE A 204 24.03 10.11 0.94
N VAL A 205 24.28 10.39 -0.35
CA VAL A 205 25.33 11.34 -0.76
C VAL A 205 25.04 12.74 -0.25
N ALA A 206 23.79 13.23 -0.34
CA ALA A 206 23.41 14.53 0.21
C ALA A 206 23.65 14.62 1.73
N LEU A 207 23.31 13.57 2.49
CA LEU A 207 23.58 13.50 3.93
C LEU A 207 25.07 13.50 4.27
N ILE A 208 25.92 12.91 3.43
CA ILE A 208 27.38 12.93 3.61
C ILE A 208 27.96 14.32 3.32
N VAL A 209 27.44 15.03 2.30
CA VAL A 209 27.97 16.34 1.87
C VAL A 209 27.46 17.51 2.71
N LEU A 210 26.17 17.52 3.09
CA LEU A 210 25.56 18.58 3.93
C LEU A 210 25.66 18.30 5.43
N GLY A 211 25.75 17.02 5.84
CA GLY A 211 25.51 16.61 7.22
C GLY A 211 24.01 16.51 7.56
N PHE A 212 23.69 15.66 8.54
CA PHE A 212 22.30 15.35 8.90
C PHE A 212 21.50 16.55 9.41
N ASN A 213 22.12 17.44 10.19
CA ASN A 213 21.45 18.61 10.74
C ASN A 213 21.01 19.59 9.64
N GLU A 214 21.90 19.90 8.69
CA GLU A 214 21.65 20.84 7.60
C GLU A 214 20.66 20.27 6.57
N PHE A 215 20.73 18.96 6.31
CA PHE A 215 19.76 18.28 5.48
C PHE A 215 18.33 18.35 6.06
N MET A 216 18.19 18.22 7.39
CA MET A 216 16.90 18.36 8.07
C MET A 216 16.38 19.80 8.10
N THR A 217 17.25 20.82 8.19
CA THR A 217 16.82 22.23 8.07
C THR A 217 16.40 22.58 6.64
N LEU A 218 17.10 22.06 5.63
CA LEU A 218 16.75 22.20 4.21
C LEU A 218 15.39 21.59 3.88
N LEU A 219 15.07 20.40 4.42
CA LEU A 219 13.75 19.77 4.25
C LEU A 219 12.64 20.49 5.02
N ARG A 220 12.95 21.08 6.19
CA ARG A 220 11.95 21.73 7.05
C ARG A 220 11.61 23.16 6.62
N ASN A 221 12.51 23.86 5.93
CA ASN A 221 12.30 25.23 5.48
C ASN A 221 12.07 25.30 3.95
N PRO A 222 10.84 25.57 3.48
CA PRO A 222 10.52 25.58 2.05
C PRO A 222 11.27 26.64 1.24
N LEU A 223 11.81 27.69 1.89
CA LEU A 223 12.58 28.73 1.22
C LEU A 223 13.91 28.22 0.67
N TYR A 224 14.63 27.34 1.39
CA TYR A 224 15.88 26.75 0.87
C TYR A 224 15.61 25.86 -0.33
N LEU A 225 14.53 25.09 -0.31
CA LEU A 225 14.09 24.29 -1.46
C LEU A 225 13.80 25.19 -2.68
N GLY A 226 13.13 26.33 -2.46
CA GLY A 226 12.87 27.34 -3.49
C GLY A 226 14.14 27.97 -4.06
N VAL A 227 15.11 28.34 -3.22
CA VAL A 227 16.40 28.90 -3.65
C VAL A 227 17.21 27.87 -4.46
N ILE A 228 17.24 26.60 -4.04
CA ILE A 228 17.89 25.52 -4.77
C ILE A 228 17.20 25.26 -6.11
N PHE A 229 15.86 25.30 -6.15
CA PHE A 229 15.09 25.15 -7.39
C PHE A 229 15.34 26.29 -8.37
N VAL A 230 15.35 27.55 -7.91
CA VAL A 230 15.69 28.72 -8.75
C VAL A 230 17.15 28.65 -9.21
N GLY A 231 18.09 28.28 -8.34
CA GLY A 231 19.49 28.04 -8.69
C GLY A 231 19.64 26.95 -9.76
N PHE A 232 18.92 25.83 -9.62
CA PHE A 232 18.87 24.77 -10.62
C PHE A 232 18.27 25.26 -11.95
N LEU A 233 17.20 26.05 -11.94
CA LEU A 233 16.63 26.64 -13.15
C LEU A 233 17.60 27.60 -13.84
N ILE A 234 18.35 28.41 -13.08
CA ILE A 234 19.39 29.30 -13.63
C ILE A 234 20.54 28.47 -14.21
N ILE A 235 21.06 27.47 -13.48
CA ILE A 235 22.11 26.57 -13.97
C ILE A 235 21.64 25.84 -15.23
N LYS A 236 20.40 25.33 -15.27
CA LYS A 236 19.83 24.62 -16.41
C LYS A 236 19.52 25.55 -17.59
N ALA A 237 19.13 26.80 -17.34
CA ALA A 237 19.00 27.82 -18.38
C ALA A 237 20.37 28.17 -18.97
N LEU A 238 21.40 28.37 -18.13
CA LEU A 238 22.78 28.57 -18.56
C LEU A 238 23.31 27.34 -19.33
N TRP A 239 23.01 26.11 -18.91
CA TRP A 239 23.43 24.88 -19.59
C TRP A 239 22.71 24.63 -20.93
N VAL A 240 21.59 25.31 -21.17
CA VAL A 240 20.85 25.30 -22.45
C VAL A 240 21.23 26.50 -23.33
N GLN A 241 21.66 27.62 -22.74
CA GLN A 241 22.08 28.84 -23.45
C GLN A 241 23.56 28.84 -23.83
N LEU A 242 24.45 28.31 -22.98
CA LEU A 242 25.73 27.78 -23.43
C LEU A 242 25.42 26.49 -24.18
N ASP A 243 25.41 26.56 -25.51
CA ASP A 243 25.36 25.38 -26.37
C ASP A 243 26.70 24.63 -26.25
N ILE A 244 26.80 23.85 -25.16
CA ILE A 244 27.98 23.06 -24.78
C ILE A 244 28.29 21.97 -25.83
N SER A 245 27.32 21.62 -26.69
CA SER A 245 27.55 20.73 -27.83
C SER A 245 28.20 21.45 -29.02
N GLY A 246 27.95 22.76 -29.18
CA GLY A 246 28.57 23.62 -30.18
C GLY A 246 29.98 24.07 -29.80
N GLU A 247 30.15 24.63 -28.60
CA GLU A 247 31.35 25.40 -28.25
C GLU A 247 32.55 24.55 -27.80
N PHE A 248 32.31 23.35 -27.24
CA PHE A 248 33.39 22.43 -26.82
C PHE A 248 34.19 21.80 -27.97
N ARG A 249 33.80 22.02 -29.24
CA ARG A 249 34.61 21.65 -30.41
C ARG A 249 35.92 22.44 -30.53
N ASN A 250 36.06 23.58 -29.86
CA ASN A 250 37.24 24.47 -29.95
C ASN A 250 38.06 24.62 -28.64
N GLY A 251 37.76 23.82 -27.61
CA GLY A 251 38.57 23.73 -26.38
C GLY A 251 38.17 24.67 -25.24
N ALA A 252 38.48 24.27 -24.00
CA ALA A 252 37.89 24.84 -22.78
C ALA A 252 38.48 26.18 -22.28
N LEU A 253 39.63 26.63 -22.81
CA LEU A 253 40.34 27.81 -22.31
C LEU A 253 39.91 29.16 -22.96
N PRO A 254 39.64 29.27 -24.27
CA PRO A 254 39.19 30.52 -24.88
C PRO A 254 37.79 30.96 -24.44
N GLY A 255 36.88 30.01 -24.18
CA GLY A 255 35.49 30.29 -23.85
C GLY A 255 35.29 31.05 -22.54
N LEU A 256 36.06 30.70 -21.50
CA LEU A 256 35.96 31.33 -20.17
C LEU A 256 36.39 32.82 -20.18
N LEU A 257 37.40 33.17 -20.99
CA LEU A 257 37.87 34.55 -21.14
C LEU A 257 36.91 35.41 -21.98
N SER A 258 36.29 34.83 -23.01
CA SER A 258 35.30 35.55 -23.83
C SER A 258 34.03 35.89 -23.03
N LEU A 259 33.56 34.96 -22.18
CA LEU A 259 32.36 35.17 -21.34
C LEU A 259 32.53 36.35 -20.36
N SER A 260 33.69 36.45 -19.71
CA SER A 260 33.91 37.46 -18.65
C SER A 260 33.84 38.90 -19.18
N THR A 261 34.36 39.15 -20.38
CA THR A 261 34.43 40.50 -20.98
C THR A 261 33.08 41.03 -21.47
N LYS A 262 32.11 40.16 -21.78
CA LYS A 262 30.78 40.56 -22.25
C LYS A 262 29.69 40.54 -21.18
N PHE A 263 29.95 39.95 -20.01
CA PHE A 263 28.97 39.86 -18.93
C PHE A 263 28.64 41.24 -18.34
N LEU A 264 29.67 42.02 -17.96
CA LEU A 264 29.56 43.35 -17.35
C LEU A 264 28.73 44.37 -18.17
N PRO A 265 29.02 44.63 -19.47
CA PRO A 265 28.25 45.62 -20.25
C PRO A 265 26.80 45.18 -20.50
N THR A 266 26.55 43.87 -20.58
CA THR A 266 25.20 43.33 -20.82
C THR A 266 24.32 43.47 -19.58
N VAL A 267 24.86 43.17 -18.39
CA VAL A 267 24.17 43.36 -17.11
C VAL A 267 23.90 44.85 -16.83
N MET A 268 24.84 45.75 -17.14
CA MET A 268 24.63 47.19 -17.04
C MET A 268 23.48 47.69 -17.93
N ASN A 269 23.40 47.24 -19.19
CA ASN A 269 22.29 47.62 -20.07
C ASN A 269 20.94 47.04 -19.62
N LEU A 270 20.91 45.81 -19.09
CA LEU A 270 19.69 45.23 -18.52
C LEU A 270 19.24 45.96 -17.24
N LEU A 271 20.16 46.29 -16.32
CA LEU A 271 19.85 47.06 -15.12
C LEU A 271 19.37 48.47 -15.45
N ARG A 272 20.00 49.14 -16.42
CA ARG A 272 19.57 50.46 -16.88
C ARG A 272 18.18 50.41 -17.51
N LYS A 273 17.92 49.42 -18.37
CA LYS A 273 16.61 49.24 -18.99
C LYS A 273 15.53 48.90 -17.97
N LEU A 274 15.82 48.06 -16.97
CA LEU A 274 14.91 47.76 -15.85
C LEU A 274 14.67 48.97 -14.92
N ALA A 275 15.66 49.84 -14.74
CA ALA A 275 15.51 51.09 -14.00
C ALA A 275 14.62 52.10 -14.76
N GLU A 276 14.80 52.20 -16.09
CA GLU A 276 13.98 53.05 -16.97
C GLU A 276 12.53 52.52 -17.07
N GLU A 277 12.31 51.20 -17.14
CA GLU A 277 10.98 50.57 -17.12
C GLU A 277 10.26 50.71 -15.75
N GLY A 278 11.02 50.86 -14.66
CA GLY A 278 10.49 51.01 -13.29
C GLY A 278 10.09 52.42 -12.88
N GLN A 279 10.29 53.43 -13.75
CA GLN A 279 10.14 54.85 -13.40
C GLN A 279 9.19 55.65 -14.33
N MET A 280 8.27 54.97 -15.00
CA MET A 280 7.19 55.59 -15.79
C MET A 280 5.92 55.80 -14.95
N PRO A 281 5.46 57.05 -14.70
CA PRO A 281 4.17 57.31 -14.05
C PRO A 281 3.00 56.99 -14.98
N ALA A 282 1.89 56.49 -14.42
CA ALA A 282 0.68 56.20 -15.17
C ALA A 282 -0.13 57.47 -15.51
N THR A 283 -0.40 57.73 -16.80
CA THR A 283 -1.41 58.70 -17.24
C THR A 283 -2.19 58.20 -18.46
N ASN A 284 -3.50 58.48 -18.46
CA ASN A 284 -4.49 57.99 -19.42
C ASN A 284 -4.59 58.81 -20.72
N SER A 285 -5.24 58.18 -21.72
CA SER A 285 -6.34 58.72 -22.57
C SER A 285 -6.15 59.04 -24.07
N SER A 286 -7.13 58.51 -24.83
CA SER A 286 -7.82 59.05 -26.03
C SER A 286 -7.16 59.15 -27.44
N ARG A 287 -7.60 58.19 -28.30
CA ARG A 287 -8.36 58.35 -29.56
C ARG A 287 -7.82 59.13 -30.79
N THR A 288 -7.80 58.38 -31.91
CA THR A 288 -8.54 58.64 -33.18
C THR A 288 -7.82 59.24 -34.42
N ASN A 289 -7.58 58.34 -35.41
CA ASN A 289 -7.75 58.47 -36.89
C ASN A 289 -6.90 59.51 -37.67
N GLN A 290 -6.70 59.46 -39.01
CA GLN A 290 -7.29 58.71 -40.15
C GLN A 290 -6.19 58.62 -41.27
N ALA A 291 -5.86 57.45 -41.85
CA ALA A 291 -6.36 56.85 -43.10
C ALA A 291 -5.95 57.47 -44.46
N VAL A 292 -5.48 56.62 -45.39
CA VAL A 292 -5.58 56.80 -46.86
C VAL A 292 -5.87 55.42 -47.49
N ALA A 293 -6.77 55.36 -48.47
CA ALA A 293 -7.12 54.18 -49.29
C ALA A 293 -6.79 54.48 -50.79
N SER A 294 -6.90 53.62 -51.82
CA SER A 294 -7.76 52.46 -52.10
C SER A 294 -7.39 51.80 -53.46
N LYS A 295 -8.07 50.69 -53.82
CA LYS A 295 -8.23 50.05 -55.17
C LYS A 295 -7.13 49.06 -55.68
N SER A 296 -7.41 48.00 -56.45
CA SER A 296 -8.66 47.19 -56.69
C SER A 296 -8.45 46.00 -57.67
N PHE A 297 -9.24 44.92 -57.55
CA PHE A 297 -9.59 43.85 -58.55
C PHE A 297 -8.49 42.85 -59.03
N GLN A 298 -8.63 41.51 -58.90
CA GLN A 298 -9.46 40.49 -59.62
C GLN A 298 -8.66 39.88 -60.81
N ASN A 299 -8.53 38.57 -61.11
CA ASN A 299 -9.22 37.29 -60.81
C ASN A 299 -8.15 36.14 -60.75
N GLY A 300 -8.35 34.81 -60.60
CA GLY A 300 -9.50 33.93 -60.31
C GLY A 300 -9.27 32.44 -60.76
N SER A 301 -9.86 31.44 -60.07
CA SER A 301 -9.76 29.96 -60.29
C SER A 301 -8.38 29.31 -60.02
N SER A 302 -8.17 28.14 -59.41
CA SER A 302 -8.99 27.02 -58.88
C SER A 302 -8.12 26.22 -57.84
N SER A 303 -8.49 25.17 -57.09
CA SER A 303 -9.70 24.34 -56.88
C SER A 303 -9.54 23.50 -55.58
N SER A 304 -10.62 22.82 -55.11
CA SER A 304 -10.72 21.79 -54.04
C SER A 304 -10.15 22.13 -52.64
N ASN A 305 -10.93 22.38 -51.58
CA ASN A 305 -11.88 21.51 -50.83
C ASN A 305 -11.22 20.26 -50.18
N MET A 306 -11.33 19.94 -48.88
CA MET A 306 -11.88 20.59 -47.65
C MET A 306 -10.98 20.15 -46.46
N SER A 307 -10.78 20.83 -45.31
CA SER A 307 -11.71 21.39 -44.30
C SER A 307 -12.66 20.34 -43.69
N SER A 308 -12.96 20.24 -42.39
CA SER A 308 -12.42 20.86 -41.15
C SER A 308 -13.15 20.24 -39.94
N SER A 309 -12.83 20.69 -38.72
CA SER A 309 -13.71 20.77 -37.52
C SER A 309 -14.37 19.47 -36.98
N ALA A 310 -14.08 18.97 -35.77
CA ALA A 310 -14.16 19.57 -34.42
C ALA A 310 -15.54 19.45 -33.73
N SER A 311 -15.46 19.15 -32.42
CA SER A 311 -16.42 19.42 -31.33
C SER A 311 -17.47 18.36 -30.92
N SER A 312 -17.45 18.10 -29.61
CA SER A 312 -18.59 17.90 -28.67
C SER A 312 -19.63 16.78 -28.87
N GLY A 313 -20.03 16.13 -27.77
CA GLY A 313 -21.37 15.56 -27.65
C GLY A 313 -21.52 14.36 -26.71
N ILE A 314 -21.74 14.62 -25.41
CA ILE A 314 -22.18 13.65 -24.39
C ILE A 314 -23.52 13.01 -24.80
N THR A 315 -23.71 11.68 -24.58
CA THR A 315 -24.85 11.07 -23.84
C THR A 315 -24.79 9.52 -23.84
N ALA A 316 -25.55 8.90 -22.94
CA ALA A 316 -25.54 7.46 -22.65
C ALA A 316 -26.75 6.71 -23.24
N SER A 317 -26.62 5.39 -23.39
CA SER A 317 -27.63 4.34 -23.13
C SER A 317 -26.89 3.00 -23.22
N GLU A 318 -26.97 2.10 -22.23
CA GLU A 318 -28.04 1.10 -22.09
C GLU A 318 -28.41 0.40 -23.40
N ASN A 319 -28.10 -0.90 -23.50
CA ASN A 319 -29.07 -1.82 -24.06
C ASN A 319 -28.95 -3.23 -23.45
N SER A 320 -30.08 -3.77 -23.04
CA SER A 320 -30.25 -5.14 -22.57
C SER A 320 -31.46 -5.74 -23.29
N THR A 321 -31.28 -6.75 -24.15
CA THR A 321 -32.32 -7.76 -24.43
C THR A 321 -31.80 -9.00 -25.17
N THR A 322 -31.82 -10.12 -24.45
CA THR A 322 -32.43 -11.43 -24.80
C THR A 322 -32.57 -11.96 -26.24
N LYS A 323 -32.27 -13.27 -26.34
CA LYS A 323 -32.97 -14.37 -27.06
C LYS A 323 -32.92 -14.43 -28.59
N GLY A 324 -32.62 -15.65 -29.08
CA GLY A 324 -33.40 -16.22 -30.20
C GLY A 324 -32.68 -17.11 -31.21
N GLU A 325 -32.10 -18.25 -30.79
CA GLU A 325 -32.21 -19.59 -31.43
C GLU A 325 -31.53 -20.65 -30.56
#